data_AF-A0A7M7NMC4-F1
#
_entry.id   AF-A0A7M7NMC4-F1
#
_cell.length_a   1.000
_cell.length_b   1.000
_cell.length_c   1.000
_cell.angle_alpha   90.00
_cell.angle_beta   90.00
_cell.angle_gamma   90.00
#
_symmetry.space_group_name_H-M   'P 1'
#
loop_
_entity.id
_entity.type
_entity.pdbx_description
1 polymer ?
#
loop_
_entity_poly.entity_id
_entity_poly.type
_entity_poly.pdbx_seq_one_letter_code
_entity_poly.pdbx_strand_id
1 'polypeptide(L)'
;MVFISFIVVQAKRQVKDLFEDLKDGTNLIALLEVLGQEKIQREKGPLRIHKLQNVENALAFLRRRKIKMVNIRNEEIVDGNPKLILGLIWTIILHFQVR
;
A
#
# COMPACT_ATOMS: atom_id res chain seq x y z
N MET A 1 -12.00 9.61 -12.02
CA MET A 1 -11.52 8.84 -13.19
C MET A 1 -10.01 8.94 -13.45
N VAL A 2 -9.27 9.93 -12.91
CA VAL A 2 -7.83 10.14 -13.19
C VAL A 2 -6.89 9.22 -12.37
N PHE A 3 -7.34 8.72 -11.21
CA PHE A 3 -6.46 8.00 -10.27
C PHE A 3 -6.21 6.52 -10.63
N ILE A 4 -7.20 5.83 -11.20
CA ILE A 4 -7.00 4.45 -11.70
C ILE A 4 -6.04 4.47 -12.89
N SER A 5 -6.19 5.44 -13.81
CA SER A 5 -5.19 5.65 -14.87
C SER A 5 -3.82 6.00 -14.29
N PHE A 6 -3.71 6.73 -13.18
CA PHE A 6 -2.41 7.02 -12.56
C PHE A 6 -1.73 5.78 -11.96
N ILE A 7 -2.49 4.90 -11.29
CA ILE A 7 -1.97 3.60 -10.82
C ILE A 7 -1.56 2.71 -12.02
N VAL A 8 -2.37 2.69 -13.08
CA VAL A 8 -2.10 1.90 -14.30
C VAL A 8 -0.92 2.46 -15.12
N VAL A 9 -0.69 3.77 -15.10
CA VAL A 9 0.35 4.46 -15.91
C VAL A 9 1.71 4.52 -15.20
N GLN A 10 1.76 4.62 -13.86
CA GLN A 10 3.04 4.67 -13.12
C GLN A 10 3.59 3.29 -12.78
N ALA A 11 2.71 2.28 -12.67
CA ALA A 11 3.15 0.91 -12.61
C ALA A 11 3.39 0.42 -14.05
N LYS A 12 4.64 0.44 -14.51
CA LYS A 12 5.09 -0.47 -15.61
C LYS A 12 4.81 -1.97 -15.31
N ARG A 13 4.20 -2.28 -14.16
CA ARG A 13 3.60 -3.54 -13.75
C ARG A 13 2.08 -3.36 -13.70
N GLN A 14 1.35 -3.97 -14.63
CA GLN A 14 -0.10 -4.05 -14.50
C GLN A 14 -0.44 -4.76 -13.18
N VAL A 15 -1.13 -4.06 -12.27
CA VAL A 15 -1.80 -4.72 -11.14
C VAL A 15 -2.94 -5.53 -11.75
N LYS A 16 -2.78 -6.85 -11.80
CA LYS A 16 -3.76 -7.79 -12.38
C LYS A 16 -4.76 -8.24 -11.32
N ASP A 17 -4.28 -8.44 -10.10
CA ASP A 17 -5.09 -8.77 -8.94
C ASP A 17 -4.61 -7.96 -7.75
N LEU A 18 -5.41 -6.96 -7.37
CA LEU A 18 -5.11 -6.06 -6.25
C LEU A 18 -4.82 -6.83 -4.95
N PHE A 19 -5.50 -7.95 -4.71
CA PHE A 19 -5.39 -8.69 -3.45
C PHE A 19 -4.11 -9.53 -3.40
N GLU A 20 -3.59 -9.95 -4.54
CA GLU A 20 -2.31 -10.67 -4.61
C GLU A 20 -1.13 -9.71 -4.77
N ASP A 21 -1.26 -8.70 -5.61
CA ASP A 21 -0.19 -7.76 -5.97
C ASP A 21 0.21 -6.82 -4.82
N LEU A 22 -0.59 -6.71 -3.75
CA LEU A 22 -0.26 -5.91 -2.57
C LEU A 22 0.36 -6.70 -1.42
N LYS A 23 0.33 -8.04 -1.45
CA LYS A 23 0.74 -8.90 -0.31
C LYS A 23 2.21 -8.78 0.05
N ASP A 24 3.07 -8.43 -0.91
CA ASP A 24 4.50 -8.24 -0.64
C ASP A 24 4.86 -6.86 -0.09
N GLY A 25 3.88 -5.94 -0.05
CA GLY A 25 4.01 -4.55 0.40
C GLY A 25 4.78 -3.62 -0.55
N THR A 26 5.41 -4.12 -1.61
CA THR A 26 6.29 -3.33 -2.47
C THR A 26 5.53 -2.33 -3.34
N ASN A 27 4.41 -2.77 -3.92
CA ASN A 27 3.49 -1.93 -4.70
C ASN A 27 2.80 -0.89 -3.82
N LEU A 28 2.42 -1.26 -2.59
CA LEU A 28 1.88 -0.33 -1.60
C LEU A 28 2.89 0.77 -1.26
N ILE A 29 4.14 0.40 -0.98
CA ILE A 29 5.21 1.37 -0.75
C ILE A 29 5.38 2.28 -1.97
N ALA A 30 5.47 1.72 -3.18
CA ALA A 30 5.65 2.52 -4.40
C ALA A 30 4.52 3.55 -4.60
N LEU A 31 3.27 3.15 -4.36
CA LEU A 31 2.13 4.06 -4.39
C LEU A 31 2.31 5.21 -3.39
N LEU A 32 2.67 4.90 -2.14
CA LEU A 32 2.84 5.90 -1.09
C LEU A 32 4.04 6.82 -1.32
N GLU A 33 5.13 6.33 -1.91
CA GLU A 33 6.28 7.18 -2.26
C GLU A 33 5.88 8.25 -3.28
N VAL A 34 5.06 7.88 -4.27
CA VAL A 34 4.60 8.80 -5.31
C VAL A 34 3.61 9.82 -4.73
N LEU A 35 2.63 9.36 -3.95
CA LEU A 35 1.62 10.25 -3.34
C LEU A 35 2.20 11.14 -2.25
N GLY A 36 3.13 10.61 -1.46
CA GLY A 36 3.76 11.29 -0.34
C GLY A 36 4.99 12.12 -0.69
N GLN A 37 5.52 11.96 -1.91
CA GLN A 37 6.78 12.53 -2.37
C GLN A 37 7.96 12.26 -1.41
N GLU A 38 7.98 11.07 -0.82
CA GLU A 38 8.91 10.70 0.24
C GLU A 38 9.35 9.25 0.06
N LYS A 39 10.63 8.95 0.31
CA LYS A 39 11.14 7.58 0.23
C LYS A 39 10.78 6.77 1.48
N ILE A 40 10.42 5.51 1.26
CA ILE A 40 10.11 4.55 2.33
C ILE A 40 11.06 3.36 2.21
N GLN A 41 11.58 2.89 3.34
CA GLN A 41 12.47 1.73 3.37
C GLN A 41 11.78 0.48 2.82
N ARG A 42 12.49 -0.25 1.94
CA ARG A 42 12.05 -1.52 1.37
C ARG A 42 13.00 -2.64 1.79
N GLU A 43 12.44 -3.66 2.42
CA GLU A 43 13.12 -4.93 2.65
C GLU A 43 13.11 -5.78 1.38
N LYS A 44 14.24 -6.43 1.09
CA LYS A 44 14.41 -7.32 -0.06
C LYS A 44 14.45 -8.76 0.40
N GLY A 45 13.66 -9.61 -0.23
CA GLY A 45 13.74 -11.06 -0.06
C GLY A 45 12.38 -11.73 -0.17
N PRO A 46 12.35 -13.06 -0.42
CA PRO A 46 11.10 -13.77 -0.68
C PRO A 46 10.35 -14.17 0.61
N LEU A 47 11.04 -14.18 1.75
CA LEU A 47 10.47 -14.64 3.02
C LEU A 47 9.31 -13.75 3.49
N ARG A 48 8.33 -14.36 4.18
CA ARG A 48 7.16 -13.67 4.73
C ARG A 48 7.53 -12.50 5.65
N ILE A 49 8.63 -12.61 6.40
CA ILE A 49 9.10 -11.53 7.28
C ILE A 49 9.44 -10.25 6.51
N HIS A 50 10.02 -10.34 5.31
CA HIS A 50 10.30 -9.16 4.48
C HIS A 50 9.00 -8.53 3.97
N LYS A 51 8.00 -9.35 3.61
CA LYS A 51 6.68 -8.86 3.20
C LYS A 51 5.98 -8.13 4.34
N LEU A 52 5.97 -8.72 5.54
CA LEU A 52 5.42 -8.11 6.75
C LEU A 52 6.11 -6.79 7.07
N GLN A 53 7.43 -6.71 6.93
CA GLN A 53 8.18 -5.49 7.18
C GLN A 53 7.88 -4.41 6.13
N ASN A 54 7.75 -4.78 4.85
CA ASN A 54 7.37 -3.84 3.79
C ASN A 54 5.98 -3.25 4.03
N VAL A 55 4.99 -4.11 4.35
CA VAL A 55 3.65 -3.62 4.69
C VAL A 55 3.70 -2.76 5.95
N GLU A 56 4.44 -3.16 6.99
CA GLU A 56 4.56 -2.37 8.22
C GLU A 56 5.20 -1.00 7.96
N ASN A 57 6.22 -0.91 7.11
CA ASN A 57 6.83 0.37 6.72
C ASN A 57 5.82 1.29 6.01
N ALA A 58 4.97 0.73 5.14
CA ALA A 58 3.88 1.47 4.50
C ALA A 58 2.83 1.96 5.51
N LEU A 59 2.40 1.09 6.44
CA LEU A 59 1.45 1.46 7.50
C LEU A 59 2.04 2.50 8.46
N ALA A 60 3.34 2.40 8.78
CA ALA A 60 4.05 3.37 9.60
C ALA A 60 4.14 4.75 8.94
N PHE A 61 4.37 4.79 7.62
CA PHE A 61 4.31 6.03 6.86
C PHE A 61 2.94 6.72 6.97
N LEU A 62 1.85 5.95 6.79
CA LEU A 62 0.48 6.48 6.93
C LEU A 62 0.21 7.00 8.34
N ARG A 63 0.64 6.26 9.38
CA ARG A 63 0.54 6.70 10.78
C ARG A 63 1.29 8.01 11.04
N ARG A 64 2.52 8.13 10.53
CA ARG A 64 3.32 9.36 10.63
C ARG A 64 2.65 10.56 9.98
N ARG A 65 1.92 10.36 8.87
CA ARG A 65 1.09 11.37 8.20
C ARG A 65 -0.25 11.64 8.91
N LYS A 66 -0.46 11.07 10.10
CA LYS A 66 -1.68 11.19 10.92
C LYS A 66 -2.94 10.64 10.24
N ILE A 67 -2.77 9.66 9.34
CA ILE A 67 -3.88 8.97 8.69
C ILE A 67 -4.36 7.86 9.62
N LYS A 68 -5.62 7.92 10.05
CA LYS A 68 -6.20 6.91 10.93
C LYS A 68 -6.54 5.65 10.13
N MET A 69 -5.92 4.53 10.50
CA MET A 69 -6.27 3.21 10.00
C MET A 69 -6.94 2.43 11.14
N VAL A 70 -8.20 2.08 10.97
CA VAL A 70 -8.95 1.36 12.01
C VAL A 70 -8.79 -0.14 11.77
N ASN A 71 -8.14 -0.81 12.73
CA ASN A 71 -8.05 -2.26 12.78
C ASN A 71 -7.36 -2.93 11.57
N ILE A 72 -6.37 -2.26 10.98
CA ILE A 72 -5.54 -2.84 9.91
C ILE A 72 -4.20 -3.25 10.49
N ARG A 73 -3.89 -4.55 10.42
CA ARG A 73 -2.58 -5.12 10.75
C ARG A 73 -1.84 -5.51 9.47
N ASN A 74 -0.52 -5.60 9.52
CA ASN A 74 0.28 -5.96 8.37
C ASN A 74 0.05 -7.42 7.92
N GLU A 75 -0.21 -8.36 8.86
CA GLU A 75 -0.50 -9.76 8.50
C GLU A 75 -1.73 -9.87 7.61
N GLU A 76 -2.77 -9.09 7.87
CA GLU A 76 -4.01 -9.11 7.10
C GLU A 76 -3.81 -8.72 5.63
N ILE A 77 -2.85 -7.83 5.36
CA ILE A 77 -2.50 -7.43 4.00
C ILE A 77 -1.63 -8.49 3.35
N VAL A 78 -0.64 -9.05 4.07
CA VAL A 78 0.24 -10.12 3.56
C VAL A 78 -0.53 -11.40 3.27
N ASP A 79 -1.57 -11.69 4.05
CA ASP A 79 -2.43 -12.86 3.89
C ASP A 79 -3.53 -12.62 2.84
N GLY A 80 -3.67 -11.39 2.32
CA GLY A 80 -4.55 -11.07 1.20
C GLY A 80 -6.01 -10.81 1.58
N ASN A 81 -6.30 -10.37 2.81
CA ASN A 81 -7.68 -10.15 3.29
C ASN A 81 -8.38 -9.05 2.44
N PRO A 82 -9.36 -9.41 1.59
CA PRO A 82 -9.89 -8.46 0.61
C PRO A 82 -10.57 -7.25 1.26
N LYS A 83 -11.28 -7.47 2.37
CA LYS A 83 -12.00 -6.40 3.08
C LYS A 83 -11.04 -5.36 3.64
N LEU A 84 -9.95 -5.80 4.25
CA LEU A 84 -8.97 -4.90 4.85
C LEU A 84 -8.08 -4.23 3.79
N ILE A 85 -7.75 -4.93 2.71
CA ILE A 85 -7.05 -4.33 1.56
C ILE A 85 -7.89 -3.22 0.92
N LEU A 86 -9.19 -3.47 0.67
CA LEU A 86 -10.09 -2.43 0.15
C LEU A 86 -10.22 -1.25 1.11
N GLY A 87 -10.34 -1.53 2.42
CA GLY A 87 -10.36 -0.49 3.45
C GLY A 87 -9.09 0.38 3.43
N LEU A 88 -7.91 -0.25 3.31
CA LEU A 88 -6.64 0.46 3.23
C LEU A 88 -6.55 1.36 1.98
N ILE A 89 -6.87 0.81 0.81
CA ILE A 89 -6.86 1.56 -0.45
C ILE A 89 -7.86 2.70 -0.41
N TRP A 90 -9.06 2.48 0.13
CA TRP A 90 -10.05 3.53 0.34
C TRP A 90 -9.51 4.66 1.23
N THR A 91 -8.88 4.32 2.36
CA THR A 91 -8.26 5.32 3.25
C THR A 91 -7.18 6.14 2.54
N ILE A 92 -6.33 5.50 1.73
CA ILE A 92 -5.29 6.18 0.94
C ILE A 92 -5.94 7.13 -0.08
N ILE A 93 -6.92 6.64 -0.84
CA ILE A 93 -7.63 7.43 -1.85
C ILE A 93 -8.27 8.66 -1.20
N LEU A 94 -9.02 8.47 -0.12
CA LEU A 94 -9.73 9.54 0.57
C LEU A 94 -8.77 10.64 1.06
N HIS A 95 -7.58 10.25 1.54
CA HIS A 95 -6.61 11.21 2.05
C HIS A 95 -5.94 12.05 0.96
N PHE A 96 -5.61 11.43 -0.18
CA PHE A 96 -4.79 12.05 -1.23
C PHE A 96 -5.58 12.61 -2.42
N GLN A 97 -6.88 12.28 -2.59
CA GLN A 97 -7.74 12.91 -3.62
C GLN A 97 -8.50 14.14 -3.12
N VAL A 98 -8.83 14.21 -1.84
CA VAL A 98 -9.66 15.29 -1.27
C VAL A 98 -8.78 16.49 -0.83
N ARG A 99 -7.47 16.39 -1.00
CA ARG A 99 -6.48 17.44 -0.73
C ARG A 99 -5.74 17.84 -1.99
#